data_AF-A0A382XEU9-F1
#
_entry.id   AF-A0A382XEU9-F1
#
_cell.length_a   1.000
_cell.length_b   1.000
_cell.length_c   1.000
_cell.angle_alpha   90.00
_cell.angle_beta   90.00
_cell.angle_gamma   90.00
#
_symmetry.space_group_name_H-M   'P 1'
#
loop_
_entity.id
_entity.type
_entity.pdbx_description
1 polymer ?
#
loop_
_entity_poly.entity_id
_entity_poly.type
_entity_poly.pdbx_seq_one_letter_code
_entity_poly.pdbx_strand_id
1 'polypeptide(L)' 'MRFVSEDIEQYCKDLSSQDSELLIELSNKTWETEDIPQMLCGSLVGGLLQMLIKISGAERIL' A
#
# COMPACT_ATOMS: atom_id res chain seq x y z
N MET A 1 12.61 -12.95 5.45
CA MET A 1 13.73 -12.78 4.49
C MET A 1 13.77 -11.29 4.15
N ARG A 2 14.93 -10.63 4.25
CA ARG A 2 15.06 -9.20 3.95
C ARG A 2 15.71 -9.06 2.57
N PHE A 3 14.87 -8.85 1.55
CA PHE A 3 15.31 -8.77 0.16
C PHE A 3 15.81 -7.38 -0.24
N VAL A 4 15.33 -6.36 0.47
CA VAL A 4 15.67 -4.95 0.28
C VAL A 4 16.17 -4.41 1.62
N SER A 5 17.13 -3.49 1.55
CA SER A 5 17.65 -2.82 2.73
C SER A 5 16.62 -1.86 3.34
N GLU A 6 16.64 -1.71 4.67
CA GLU A 6 15.66 -0.88 5.39
C GLU A 6 15.72 0.59 4.97
N ASP A 7 16.92 1.10 4.75
CA ASP A 7 17.15 2.48 4.29
C ASP A 7 16.52 2.75 2.92
N ILE A 8 16.63 1.80 1.99
CA ILE A 8 15.98 1.87 0.69
C ILE A 8 14.46 1.79 0.83
N GLU A 9 13.95 0.89 1.67
CA GLU A 9 12.51 0.78 1.90
C GLU A 9 11.93 2.07 2.51
N GLN A 10 12.64 2.64 3.49
CA GLN A 10 12.24 3.88 4.13
C GLN A 10 12.32 5.07 3.16
N TYR A 11 13.40 5.16 2.38
CA TYR A 11 13.54 6.17 1.32
C TYR A 11 12.34 6.13 0.34
N CYS A 12 11.93 4.94 -0.07
CA CYS A 12 10.76 4.77 -0.92
C CYS A 12 9.47 5.20 -0.22
N LYS A 13 9.28 4.86 1.05
CA LYS A 13 8.09 5.29 1.83
C LYS A 13 8.03 6.79 2.02
N ASP A 14 9.17 7.44 2.27
CA ASP A 14 9.22 8.88 2.56
C ASP A 14 8.97 9.74 1.30
N LEU A 15 9.42 9.27 0.14
CA LEU A 15 9.37 10.04 -1.12
C LEU A 15 8.27 9.60 -2.08
N SER A 16 7.59 8.49 -1.83
CA SER A 16 6.41 8.09 -2.60
C SER A 16 5.17 8.79 -2.09
N SER A 17 4.12 8.80 -2.92
CA SER A 17 2.81 9.28 -2.48
C SER A 17 2.33 8.49 -1.27
N GLN A 18 1.89 9.20 -0.25
CA GLN A 18 1.34 8.62 0.97
C GLN A 18 -0.09 8.16 0.76
N ASP A 19 -0.50 7.16 1.52
CA ASP A 19 -1.90 6.73 1.61
C ASP A 19 -2.77 7.86 2.18
N SER A 20 -4.05 7.89 1.78
CA SER A 20 -5.00 8.81 2.38
C SER A 20 -5.28 8.43 3.84
N GLU A 21 -5.75 9.40 4.62
CA GLU A 21 -6.13 9.15 6.03
C GLU A 21 -7.10 7.96 6.16
N LEU A 22 -8.08 7.86 5.26
CA LEU A 22 -9.04 6.75 5.22
C LEU A 22 -8.36 5.39 5.00
N LEU A 23 -7.36 5.30 4.11
CA LEU A 23 -6.65 4.06 3.84
C LEU A 23 -5.73 3.67 5.01
N ILE A 24 -5.12 4.66 5.66
CA ILE A 24 -4.32 4.44 6.89
C ILE A 24 -5.21 3.90 8.00
N GLU A 25 -6.37 4.51 8.23
CA GLU A 25 -7.35 4.05 9.24
C GLU A 25 -7.83 2.62 8.93
N LEU A 26 -8.18 2.33 7.67
CA LEU A 26 -8.60 0.99 7.25
C LEU A 26 -7.52 -0.06 7.49
N SER A 27 -6.26 0.25 7.15
CA SER A 27 -5.12 -0.65 7.40
C SER A 27 -4.94 -0.92 8.89
N ASN A 28 -4.91 0.14 9.71
CA ASN A 28 -4.79 0.01 11.16
C ASN A 28 -5.92 -0.85 11.74
N LYS A 29 -7.16 -0.59 11.31
CA LYS A 29 -8.32 -1.36 11.76
C LYS A 29 -8.20 -2.84 11.40
N THR A 30 -7.74 -3.14 10.18
CA THR A 30 -7.52 -4.52 9.73
C THR A 30 -6.48 -5.23 10.59
N TRP A 31 -5.38 -4.55 10.92
CA TRP A 31 -4.35 -5.08 11.83
C TRP A 31 -4.85 -5.35 13.26
N GLU A 32 -5.85 -4.60 13.71
CA GLU A 32 -6.45 -4.77 15.03
C GLU A 32 -7.52 -5.86 15.09
N THR A 33 -8.29 -6.07 14.01
CA THR A 33 -9.52 -6.89 14.05
C THR A 33 -9.48 -8.19 13.28
N GLU A 34 -8.66 -8.29 12.23
CA GLU A 34 -8.65 -9.47 11.38
C GLU A 34 -7.63 -10.51 11.84
N ASP A 35 -7.93 -11.79 11.64
CA ASP A 35 -7.07 -12.91 12.06
C ASP A 35 -5.76 -12.99 11.25
N ILE A 36 -5.77 -12.50 10.00
CA ILE A 36 -4.63 -12.60 9.06
C ILE A 36 -4.37 -11.26 8.36
N PRO A 37 -3.97 -10.21 9.10
CA PRO A 37 -3.80 -8.86 8.55
C PRO A 37 -2.59 -8.74 7.62
N GLN A 38 -1.65 -9.69 7.66
CA GLN A 38 -0.47 -9.72 6.78
C GLN A 38 -0.82 -9.96 5.31
N MET A 39 -2.09 -10.29 5.00
CA MET A 39 -2.59 -10.40 3.62
C MET A 39 -2.83 -9.04 2.95
N LEU A 40 -2.83 -7.94 3.70
CA LEU A 40 -2.86 -6.61 3.10
C LEU A 40 -1.59 -6.36 2.28
N CYS A 41 -1.76 -5.76 1.10
CA CYS A 41 -0.61 -5.25 0.36
C CYS A 41 0.00 -4.04 1.10
N GLY A 42 1.32 -3.91 1.06
CA GLY A 42 2.00 -2.73 1.61
C GLY A 42 1.70 -1.46 0.80
N SER A 43 1.89 -0.29 1.43
CA SER A 43 1.58 1.03 0.85
C SER A 43 2.24 1.29 -0.51
N LEU A 44 3.49 0.85 -0.71
CA LEU A 44 4.18 0.98 -2.00
C LEU A 44 3.48 0.19 -3.12
N VAL A 45 2.98 -1.01 -2.82
CA VAL A 45 2.24 -1.84 -3.78
C VAL A 45 0.85 -1.22 -4.04
N GLY A 46 0.17 -0.75 -2.99
CA GLY A 46 -1.09 -0.03 -3.12
C GLY A 46 -0.97 1.21 -4.00
N GLY A 47 0.08 2.01 -3.81
CA GLY A 47 0.40 3.18 -4.63
C GLY A 47 0.65 2.83 -6.10
N LEU A 48 1.39 1.74 -6.36
CA LEU A 48 1.59 1.24 -7.72
C LEU A 48 0.26 0.83 -8.38
N LEU A 49 -0.59 0.06 -7.69
CA LEU A 49 -1.90 -0.34 -8.21
C LEU A 49 -2.79 0.87 -8.50
N GLN A 50 -2.79 1.87 -7.62
CA GLN A 50 -3.50 3.12 -7.84
C GLN A 50 -2.99 3.87 -9.09
N MET A 51 -1.67 3.93 -9.28
CA MET A 51 -1.08 4.49 -10.49
C MET A 51 -1.56 3.74 -11.73
N LEU A 52 -1.52 2.40 -11.73
CA LEU A 52 -1.96 1.57 -12.86
C LEU A 52 -3.42 1.82 -13.22
N ILE A 53 -4.30 1.93 -12.22
CA ILE A 53 -5.72 2.28 -12.44
C ILE A 53 -5.84 3.67 -13.09
N LYS A 54 -5.14 4.67 -12.56
CA LYS A 54 -5.18 6.05 -13.07
C LYS A 54 -4.69 6.16 -14.52
N ILE A 55 -3.59 5.49 -14.86
CA ILE A 55 -3.00 5.58 -16.21
C ILE A 55 -3.74 4.71 -17.23
N SER A 56 -4.38 3.63 -16.80
CA SER A 56 -5.10 2.72 -17.70
C SER A 56 -6.44 3.29 -18.18
N GLY A 57 -6.99 4.29 -17.48
CA GLY A 57 -8.35 4.76 -17.74
C GLY A 57 -9.40 3.67 -17.49
N ALA A 58 -9.10 2.69 -16.63
CA ALA A 58 -10.00 1.58 -16.35
C ALA A 58 -11.26 2.08 -15.63
N GLU A 59 -12.42 1.84 -16.24
CA GLU A 59 -13.74 2.09 -15.63
C GLU A 59 -14.30 0.85 -14.92
N ARG A 60 -13.77 -0.33 -15.24
CA ARG A 60 -14.21 -1.62 -14.71
C ARG A 60 -12.97 -2.43 -14.32
N ILE A 61 -12.91 -2.80 -13.05
CA ILE A 61 -11.81 -3.53 -12.42
C ILE A 61 -12.41 -4.80 -11.80
N LEU A 62 -11.75 -5.95 -11.99
CA LEU A 62 -12.14 -7.24 -11.40
C LEU A 62 -11.42 -7.45 -10.06
#